data_AF-A0A1V5NHF3-F1
#
_entry.id   AF-A0A1V5NHF3-F1
#
_cell.length_a   1.000
_cell.length_b   1.000
_cell.length_c   1.000
_cell.angle_alpha   90.00
_cell.angle_beta   90.00
_cell.angle_gamma   90.00
#
_symmetry.space_group_name_H-M   'P 1'
#
loop_
_entity.id
_entity.type
_entity.pdbx_description
1 polymer ?
#
loop_
_entity_poly.entity_id
_entity_poly.type
_entity_poly.pdbx_seq_one_letter_code
_entity_poly.pdbx_strand_id
1 'polypeptide(L)' 'MIDDSLEHAIDCSQAGIDVVLFDQPWNRFGAPEGISRVQSWDEIGKVVSSKN' A
#
# COMPACT_ATOMS: atom_id res chain seq x y z
N MET A 1 -1.84 -5.16 5.28
CA MET A 1 -1.26 -5.88 4.12
C MET A 1 -0.08 -5.08 3.58
N ILE A 2 1.00 -5.74 3.19
CA ILE A 2 2.12 -5.13 2.45
C ILE A 2 2.26 -5.92 1.14
N ASP A 3 2.13 -5.25 0.00
CA ASP A 3 2.15 -5.90 -1.32
C ASP A 3 2.74 -4.96 -2.39
N ASP A 4 2.99 -5.44 -3.60
CA ASP A 4 3.37 -4.65 -4.78
C ASP A 4 2.37 -4.82 -5.95
N SER A 5 1.39 -5.72 -5.82
CA SER A 5 0.26 -5.87 -6.73
C SER A 5 -0.80 -4.81 -6.47
N LEU A 6 -1.08 -3.96 -7.48
CA LEU A 6 -2.13 -2.93 -7.38
C LEU A 6 -3.52 -3.55 -7.21
N GLU A 7 -3.83 -4.59 -7.97
CA GLU A 7 -5.14 -5.26 -7.96
C GLU A 7 -5.45 -5.82 -6.56
N HIS A 8 -4.50 -6.54 -5.99
CA HIS A 8 -4.67 -7.12 -4.66
C HIS A 8 -4.75 -6.04 -3.57
N ALA A 9 -4.00 -4.96 -3.72
CA ALA A 9 -4.06 -3.81 -2.82
C ALA A 9 -5.43 -3.11 -2.87
N ILE A 10 -6.04 -3.01 -4.05
CA ILE A 10 -7.41 -2.48 -4.22
C ILE A 10 -8.41 -3.39 -3.49
N ASP A 11 -8.39 -4.69 -3.75
CA ASP A 11 -9.32 -5.65 -3.15
C ASP A 11 -9.25 -5.62 -1.63
N CYS A 12 -8.04 -5.60 -1.07
CA CYS A 12 -7.83 -5.49 0.37
C CYS A 12 -8.36 -4.17 0.94
N SER A 13 -8.09 -3.05 0.26
CA SER A 13 -8.57 -1.74 0.70
C SER A 13 -10.10 -1.65 0.68
N GLN A 14 -10.75 -2.19 -0.35
CA GLN A 14 -12.22 -2.26 -0.45
C GLN A 14 -12.84 -3.17 0.63
N ALA A 15 -12.09 -4.19 1.07
CA ALA A 15 -12.47 -5.03 2.20
C ALA A 15 -12.24 -4.37 3.58
N GLY A 16 -11.76 -3.12 3.62
CA GLY A 16 -11.47 -2.40 4.86
C GLY A 16 -10.15 -2.80 5.52
N ILE A 17 -9.27 -3.50 4.81
CA ILE A 17 -7.94 -3.87 5.29
C ILE A 17 -6.98 -2.73 4.97
N ASP A 18 -6.20 -2.31 5.96
CA ASP A 18 -5.14 -1.34 5.76
C ASP A 18 -4.04 -1.89 4.82
N VAL A 19 -3.74 -1.15 3.75
CA VAL A 19 -2.74 -1.56 2.75
C VAL A 19 -1.59 -0.57 2.65
N VAL A 20 -0.38 -1.14 2.63
CA VAL A 20 0.85 -0.47 2.23
C VAL A 20 1.33 -1.09 0.93
N LEU A 21 1.39 -0.30 -0.15
CA LEU A 21 1.76 -0.74 -1.49
C LEU A 21 3.17 -0.24 -1.83
N PHE A 22 4.07 -1.15 -2.18
CA PHE A 22 5.37 -0.76 -2.72
C PHE A 22 5.19 -0.04 -4.06
N ASP A 23 5.77 1.14 -4.20
CA ASP A 23 5.69 1.90 -5.44
C ASP A 23 6.64 1.30 -6.48
N GLN A 24 6.07 0.70 -7.52
CA GLN A 24 6.80 0.03 -8.60
C GLN A 24 6.31 0.53 -9.95
N PRO A 25 7.14 0.55 -11.01
CA PRO A 25 6.76 1.09 -12.31
C PRO A 25 5.45 0.52 -12.87
N TRP A 26 5.19 -0.78 -12.65
CA TRP A 26 3.99 -1.46 -13.15
C TRP A 26 2.70 -1.14 -12.40
N ASN A 27 2.78 -0.59 -11.19
CA ASN A 27 1.60 -0.35 -10.34
C ASN A 27 1.24 1.13 -10.20
N ARG A 28 1.82 2.02 -11.01
CA ARG A 28 1.59 3.49 -10.95
C ARG A 28 0.35 3.96 -11.70
N PHE A 29 -0.36 3.07 -12.39
CA PHE A 29 -1.53 3.40 -13.19
C PHE A 29 -2.79 3.40 -12.30
N GLY A 30 -2.93 4.47 -11.51
CA GLY A 30 -4.05 4.64 -10.59
C GLY A 30 -3.81 4.03 -9.21
N ALA A 31 -4.38 4.66 -8.19
CA ALA A 31 -4.51 4.10 -6.86
C ALA A 31 -5.82 4.64 -6.27
N PRO A 32 -6.70 3.80 -5.72
CA PRO A 32 -7.84 4.29 -4.96
C PRO A 32 -7.37 5.05 -3.71
N GLU A 33 -8.25 5.89 -3.19
CA GLU A 33 -8.09 6.51 -1.87
C GLU A 33 -7.95 5.42 -0.80
N GLY A 34 -7.06 5.63 0.18
CA GLY A 34 -6.88 4.71 1.31
C GLY A 34 -5.71 3.71 1.20
N ILE A 35 -4.94 3.72 0.10
CA ILE A 35 -3.71 2.92 -0.02
C ILE A 35 -2.48 3.81 0.24
N SER A 36 -1.63 3.40 1.19
CA SER A 36 -0.37 4.10 1.48
C SER A 36 0.75 3.54 0.60
N ARG A 37 1.42 4.39 -0.19
CA ARG A 37 2.55 3.97 -1.04
C ARG A 37 3.90 4.19 -0.36
N VAL A 38 4.83 3.27 -0.58
CA VAL A 38 6.20 3.33 -0.02
C VAL A 38 7.21 2.90 -1.06
N GLN A 39 8.43 3.45 -1.04
CA GLN A 39 9.50 3.08 -1.97
C GLN A 39 10.49 2.08 -1.36
N SER A 40 10.43 1.85 -0.05
CA SER A 40 11.40 1.04 0.67
C SER A 40 10.82 0.41 1.92
N TRP A 41 11.49 -0.64 2.43
CA TRP A 41 11.15 -1.26 3.71
C TRP A 41 11.31 -0.31 4.91
N ASP A 42 12.25 0.63 4.83
CA ASP A 42 12.45 1.62 5.90
C ASP A 42 11.24 2.56 6.04
N GLU A 43 10.55 2.86 4.94
CA GLU A 43 9.31 3.65 4.96
C GLU A 43 8.14 2.86 5.55
N ILE A 44 8.07 1.55 5.33
CA ILE A 44 7.03 0.69 5.92
C ILE A 44 7.05 0.79 7.43
N GLY A 45 8.23 0.75 8.04
CA GLY A 45 8.37 0.87 9.49
C GLY A 45 7.73 2.16 10.04
N LYS A 46 7.85 3.27 9.31
CA LYS A 46 7.23 4.55 9.68
C LYS A 46 5.71 4.50 9.57
N VAL A 47 5.18 3.95 8.47
CA VAL A 47 3.74 3.85 8.22
C VAL A 47 3.04 2.94 9.24
N VAL A 48 3.65 1.79 9.56
CA VAL A 48 3.08 0.84 10.53
C VAL A 48 3.15 1.40 11.96
N SER A 49 4.23 2.10 12.30
CA SER A 49 4.39 2.68 13.64
C SER A 49 3.46 3.88 13.88
N SER A 50 3.11 4.65 12.85
CA SER A 50 2.21 5.81 12.98
C SER A 50 0.72 5.44 13.11
N LYS A 51 0.37 4.16 12.94
CA LYS A 51 -1.00 3.65 13.03
C LYS A 51 -1.34 3.04 14.40
N ASN A 52 -0.40 3.05 15.35
CA ASN A 52 -0.58 2.62 16.74
C ASN A 52 -0.77 3.82 17.69
#